data_AF-A0A947FU81-F1
#
_entry.id   AF-A0A947FU81-F1
#
_cell.length_a   1.000
_cell.length_b   1.000
_cell.length_c   1.000
_cell.angle_alpha   90.00
_cell.angle_beta   90.00
_cell.angle_gamma   90.00
#
_symmetry.space_group_name_H-M   'P 1'
#
loop_
_entity.id
_entity.type
_entity.pdbx_description
1 polymer ?
#
loop_
_entity_poly.entity_id
_entity_poly.type
_entity_poly.pdbx_seq_one_letter_code
_entity_poly.pdbx_strand_id
1 'polypeptide(L)' 'MGLLTLLIWLPIAGGVAVLATNRGEKSDGEGFRADRWLALVVSILVFVISLPLYTGFDSGTAAMQFVERAPWIRAFNVEY' A
#
# COMPACT_ATOMS: atom_id res chain seq x y z
N MET A 1 -6.80 5.78 -10.64
CA MET A 1 -6.46 5.43 -9.25
C MET A 1 -5.42 6.43 -8.82
N GLY A 2 -5.66 7.19 -7.75
CA GLY A 2 -4.65 8.11 -7.28
C GLY A 2 -3.55 7.37 -6.52
N LEU A 3 -2.45 8.09 -6.30
CA LEU A 3 -1.24 7.57 -5.68
C LEU A 3 -1.47 7.19 -4.21
N LEU A 4 -2.41 7.86 -3.55
CA LEU A 4 -2.77 7.62 -2.15
C LEU A 4 -3.57 6.31 -2.01
N THR A 5 -4.56 6.09 -2.88
CA THR A 5 -5.30 4.82 -2.96
C THR A 5 -4.35 3.64 -3.22
N LEU A 6 -3.40 3.80 -4.15
CA LEU A 6 -2.43 2.74 -4.44
C LEU A 6 -1.59 2.38 -3.22
N LEU A 7 -1.11 3.38 -2.48
CA LEU A 7 -0.30 3.17 -1.27
C LEU A 7 -1.07 2.57 -0.09
N ILE A 8 -2.39 2.73 -0.06
CA ILE A 8 -3.25 2.04 0.92
C ILE A 8 -3.42 0.56 0.54
N TRP A 9 -3.75 0.27 -0.72
CA TRP A 9 -4.08 -1.09 -1.15
C TRP A 9 -2.87 -2.00 -1.34
N LEU A 10 -1.74 -1.47 -1.80
CA LEU A 10 -0.53 -2.26 -2.08
C LEU A 10 0.00 -3.05 -0.86
N PRO A 11 0.17 -2.47 0.34
CA PRO A 11 0.61 -3.22 1.52
C PRO A 11 -0.44 -4.24 2.00
N ILE A 12 -1.74 -3.95 1.84
CA ILE A 12 -2.81 -4.89 2.17
C ILE A 12 -2.75 -6.11 1.25
N ALA A 13 -2.68 -5.89 -0.07
CA ALA A 13 -2.57 -6.95 -1.05
C ALA A 13 -1.27 -7.76 -0.86
N GLY A 14 -0.15 -7.08 -0.60
CA GLY A 14 1.12 -7.75 -0.30
C GLY A 14 1.09 -8.56 1.00
N GLY A 15 0.43 -8.06 2.04
CA GLY A 15 0.20 -8.81 3.28
C GLY A 15 -0.62 -10.08 3.04
N VAL A 16 -1.70 -9.99 2.27
CA VAL A 16 -2.49 -11.15 1.86
C VAL A 16 -1.65 -12.14 1.05
N ALA A 17 -0.79 -11.66 0.14
CA ALA A 17 0.12 -12.50 -0.64
C ALA A 17 1.13 -13.25 0.26
N VAL A 18 1.69 -12.58 1.27
CA VAL A 18 2.59 -13.20 2.28
C VAL A 18 1.86 -14.26 3.12
N LEU A 19 0.61 -13.99 3.50
CA LEU A 19 -0.20 -14.97 4.23
C LEU A 19 -0.55 -16.18 3.36
N ALA A 20 -0.75 -15.99 2.06
CA ALA A 20 -1.01 -17.08 1.12
C ALA A 20 0.21 -18.00 0.93
N THR A 21 1.43 -17.49 1.01
CA THR A 21 2.67 -18.29 0.98
C THR A 21 2.95 -19.01 2.29
N ASN A 22 2.44 -18.52 3.44
CA ASN A 22 2.69 -19.10 4.76
C ASN A 22 1.66 -20.18 5.16
N ARG A 23 1.24 -21.05 4.23
CA ARG A 23 0.16 -22.02 4.47
C ARG A 23 0.59 -23.44 4.85
N GLY A 24 1.89 -23.72 4.93
CA GLY A 24 2.34 -24.99 5.48
C GLY A 24 3.83 -25.20 5.33
N GLU A 25 4.56 -25.06 6.44
CA GLU A 25 5.83 -25.71 6.82
C GLU A 25 6.33 -24.95 8.06
N LYS A 26 6.46 -25.47 9.29
CA LYS A 26 6.66 -26.86 9.75
C LYS A 26 7.47 -27.69 8.77
N SER A 27 8.61 -27.19 8.32
CA SER A 27 9.72 -28.08 8.02
C SER A 27 10.99 -27.44 8.52
N ASP A 28 11.51 -28.07 9.56
CA ASP A 28 12.89 -28.03 9.98
C ASP A 28 13.81 -28.13 8.73
N GLY A 29 14.76 -27.21 8.59
CA GLY A 29 15.85 -27.29 7.60
C GLY A 29 15.81 -26.24 6.49
N GLU A 30 16.80 -25.34 6.49
CA GLU A 30 17.44 -24.62 5.36
C GLU A 30 16.66 -24.26 4.07
N GLY A 31 15.33 -24.17 4.10
CA GLY A 31 14.49 -23.82 2.97
C GLY A 31 14.44 -22.30 2.69
N PHE A 32 14.33 -21.94 1.41
CA PHE A 32 14.24 -20.54 0.96
C PHE A 32 13.02 -19.84 1.56
N ARG A 33 13.26 -18.76 2.34
CA ARG A 33 12.24 -17.99 3.07
C ARG A 33 11.48 -17.03 2.15
N ALA A 34 10.66 -17.60 1.27
CA ALA A 34 9.90 -16.86 0.27
C ALA A 34 8.97 -15.81 0.89
N ASP A 35 8.38 -16.09 2.05
CA ASP A 35 7.54 -15.19 2.84
C ASP A 35 8.27 -13.89 3.22
N ARG A 36 9.52 -14.01 3.71
CA ARG A 36 10.33 -12.87 4.14
C ARG A 36 10.79 -12.02 2.97
N TRP A 37 11.24 -12.66 1.89
CA TRP A 37 11.66 -11.94 0.70
C TRP A 37 10.49 -11.22 0.04
N LEU A 38 9.31 -11.86 0.00
CA LEU A 38 8.09 -11.23 -0.52
C LEU A 38 7.70 -10.01 0.33
N ALA A 39 7.68 -10.14 1.65
CA ALA A 39 7.39 -9.03 2.56
C ALA A 39 8.38 -7.86 2.38
N LEU A 40 9.67 -8.18 2.19
CA LEU A 40 10.72 -7.18 1.97
C LEU A 40 10.51 -6.44 0.65
N VAL A 41 10.28 -7.16 -0.44
CA VAL A 41 10.06 -6.57 -1.78
C VAL A 41 8.82 -5.67 -1.77
N VAL A 42 7.71 -6.13 -1.18
CA VAL A 42 6.49 -5.32 -1.05
C VAL A 42 6.78 -4.05 -0.25
N SER A 43 7.49 -4.15 0.88
CA SER A 43 7.81 -3.00 1.73
C SER A 43 8.67 -1.98 1.00
N ILE A 44 9.68 -2.43 0.24
CA ILE A 44 10.54 -1.56 -0.57
C ILE A 44 9.72 -0.88 -1.68
N LEU A 45 8.84 -1.62 -2.35
CA LEU A 45 7.97 -1.05 -3.39
C LEU A 45 7.04 0.02 -2.82
N VAL A 46 6.38 -0.24 -1.69
CA VAL A 46 5.53 0.75 -1.01
C VAL A 46 6.34 1.98 -0.62
N PHE A 47 7.54 1.79 -0.08
CA PHE A 47 8.42 2.90 0.29
C PHE A 47 8.80 3.76 -0.93
N VAL A 48 9.25 3.14 -2.02
CA VAL A 48 9.63 3.86 -3.24
C VAL A 48 8.43 4.62 -3.83
N ILE A 49 7.25 3.99 -3.88
CA ILE A 49 6.02 4.62 -4.39
C ILE A 49 5.55 5.76 -3.47
N SER A 50 5.94 5.76 -2.19
CA SER A 50 5.63 6.85 -1.25
C SER A 50 6.52 8.09 -1.40
N LEU A 51 7.70 7.98 -2.05
CA LEU A 51 8.63 9.11 -2.19
C LEU A 51 8.02 10.33 -2.91
N PRO A 52 7.26 10.16 -4.01
CA PRO A 52 6.60 11.28 -4.69
C PRO A 52 5.61 12.04 -3.81
N LEU A 53 4.99 11.42 -2.79
CA LEU A 53 4.13 12.14 -1.85
C LEU A 53 4.94 13.16 -1.07
N TYR A 54 6.14 12.79 -0.63
CA TYR A 54 6.99 13.68 0.14
C TYR A 54 7.65 14.74 -0.74
N THR A 55 8.22 14.34 -1.87
CA THR A 55 8.94 15.28 -2.75
C THR A 55 8.01 16.20 -3.54
N GLY A 56 6.78 15.76 -3.79
CA GLY A 56 5.74 16.53 -4.48
C GLY A 56 4.85 17.35 -3.54
N PHE A 57 5.10 17.31 -2.22
CA PHE A 57 4.32 18.07 -1.25
C PHE A 57 4.70 19.55 -1.26
N ASP A 58 3.71 20.43 -1.46
CA ASP A 58 3.89 21.87 -1.35
C ASP A 58 3.71 22.33 0.10
N SER A 59 4.79 22.79 0.73
CA SER A 59 4.75 23.30 2.12
C SER A 59 4.24 24.75 2.23
N GLY A 60 4.03 25.45 1.11
CA GLY A 60 3.51 26.81 1.06
C GLY A 60 2.00 26.92 1.21
N THR A 61 1.28 25.80 1.23
CA THR A 61 -0.18 25.76 1.33
C THR A 61 -0.66 24.93 2.51
N ALA A 62 -1.72 25.42 3.17
CA ALA A 62 -2.44 24.68 4.21
C ALA A 62 -3.52 23.74 3.64
N ALA A 63 -3.70 23.71 2.32
CA ALA A 63 -4.67 22.84 1.67
C ALA A 63 -4.26 21.36 1.77
N MET A 64 -5.24 20.47 1.91
CA MET A 64 -5.01 19.03 1.78
C MET A 64 -4.57 18.71 0.35
N GLN A 65 -3.45 18.01 0.22
CA GLN A 65 -2.90 17.56 -1.05
C GLN A 65 -3.15 16.06 -1.22
N PHE A 66 -3.16 15.60 -2.49
CA PHE A 66 -3.40 14.18 -2.82
C PHE A 66 -4.78 13.66 -2.39
N VAL A 67 -5.78 14.55 -2.27
CA VAL A 67 -7.15 14.18 -1.90
C VAL A 67 -7.79 13.37 -3.01
N GLU A 68 -8.22 12.17 -2.67
CA GLU A 68 -9.01 11.32 -3.55
C GLU A 68 -10.44 11.27 -3.02
N ARG A 69 -11.39 11.69 -3.85
CA ARG A 69 -12.82 11.69 -3.51
C ARG A 69 -13.52 10.55 -4.22
N ALA A 70 -14.24 9.74 -3.46
CA ALA A 70 -15.07 8.68 -4.01
C ALA A 70 -16.55 8.98 -3.74
N PRO A 71 -17.43 9.06 -4.76
CA PRO A 71 -18.82 9.38 -4.54
C PRO A 71 -19.51 8.25 -3.75
N TRP A 72 -20.01 8.57 -2.57
CA TRP A 72 -20.78 7.64 -1.74
C TRP A 72 -22.27 7.77 -2.01
N ILE A 73 -22.82 8.99 -1.89
CA ILE A 73 -24.22 9.28 -2.21
C ILE A 73 -24.30 10.50 -3.13
N ARG A 74 -24.41 10.23 -4.44
CA ARG A 74 -24.41 11.24 -5.50
C ARG A 74 -25.53 12.28 -5.34
N ALA A 75 -26.70 11.87 -4.86
CA ALA A 75 -27.85 12.75 -4.69
C ALA A 75 -27.61 13.87 -3.66
N PHE A 76 -26.71 13.65 -2.69
CA PHE A 76 -26.40 14.62 -1.64
C PHE A 76 -24.97 15.17 -1.78
N ASN A 77 -24.28 14.88 -2.88
CA ASN A 77 -22.87 15.22 -3.10
C ASN A 77 -21.96 14.78 -1.93
N VAL A 78 -22.28 13.61 -1.34
CA VAL A 78 -21.53 13.03 -0.24
C VAL A 78 -20.44 12.14 -0.81
N GLU A 79 -19.20 12.44 -0.43
CA GLU A 79 -17.99 11.77 -0.89
C GLU A 79 -17.23 11.21 0.32
N TYR A 80 -16.58 10.07 0.13
CA TYR A 80 -15.50 9.58 0.99
C TYR A 80 -14.20 10.30 0.66
#